data_AF-A0A7S7Q6A6-F1
#
_entry.id   AF-A0A7S7Q6A6-F1
#
_cell.length_a   1.000
_cell.length_b   1.000
_cell.length_c   1.000
_cell.angle_alpha   90.00
_cell.angle_beta   90.00
_cell.angle_gamma   90.00
#
_symmetry.space_group_name_H-M   'P 1'
#
loop_
_entity.id
_entity.type
_entity.pdbx_description
1 polymer ?
#
loop_
_entity_poly.entity_id
_entity_poly.type
_entity_poly.pdbx_seq_one_letter_code
_entity_poly.pdbx_strand_id
1 'polypeptide(L)'
;MCGAALARHFKHPDWLQQVWFAGNHSDVSGSYPENEARLFDISLGWMAHAAENFTDGKTPDGFGIEVDDRFLTLDPDPLGP
;
A
#
# COMPACT_ATOMS: atom_id res chain seq x y z
N MET A 1 -11.63 41.30 -14.85
CA MET A 1 -12.51 40.12 -14.94
C MET A 1 -11.61 38.90 -14.91
N CYS A 2 -11.64 38.17 -13.79
CA CYS A 2 -10.72 37.07 -13.45
C CYS A 2 -10.73 35.94 -14.50
N GLY A 3 -9.53 35.41 -14.75
CA GLY A 3 -9.30 34.29 -15.64
C GLY A 3 -9.99 33.02 -15.14
N ALA A 4 -10.57 32.29 -16.08
CA ALA A 4 -11.03 30.93 -15.86
C ALA A 4 -9.85 30.08 -15.41
N ALA A 5 -9.83 29.71 -14.12
CA ALA A 5 -8.99 28.63 -13.66
C ALA A 5 -9.45 27.37 -14.41
N LEU A 6 -8.63 26.90 -15.34
CA LEU A 6 -8.77 25.60 -15.97
C LEU A 6 -8.83 24.56 -14.85
N ALA A 7 -10.04 24.05 -14.57
CA ALA A 7 -10.20 22.84 -13.80
C ALA A 7 -9.51 21.72 -14.59
N ARG A 8 -8.27 21.41 -14.22
CA ARG A 8 -7.56 20.25 -14.71
C ARG A 8 -8.40 19.03 -14.35
N HIS A 9 -9.03 18.42 -15.35
CA HIS A 9 -9.61 17.09 -15.24
C HIS A 9 -8.46 16.10 -15.02
N PHE A 10 -8.03 15.93 -13.78
CA PHE A 10 -7.20 14.80 -13.39
C PHE A 10 -8.10 13.57 -13.36
N LYS A 11 -8.22 12.88 -14.50
CA LYS A 11 -8.70 11.50 -14.47
C LYS A 11 -7.62 10.69 -13.78
N HIS A 12 -7.93 10.15 -12.61
CA HIS A 12 -7.11 9.13 -11.99
C HIS A 12 -7.01 7.95 -12.97
N PRO A 13 -5.81 7.46 -13.29
CA PRO A 13 -5.68 6.34 -14.20
C PRO A 13 -6.22 5.07 -13.54
N ASP A 14 -6.89 4.21 -14.31
CA ASP A 14 -7.55 3.00 -13.80
C ASP A 14 -6.57 1.99 -13.18
N TRP A 15 -5.28 2.11 -13.49
CA TRP A 15 -4.21 1.26 -12.95
C TRP A 15 -3.64 1.74 -11.61
N LEU A 16 -3.98 2.96 -11.15
CA LEU A 16 -3.43 3.55 -9.92
C LEU A 16 -4.49 3.59 -8.82
N GLN A 17 -4.24 2.84 -7.75
CA GLN A 17 -5.01 2.94 -6.52
C GLN A 17 -4.31 3.89 -5.53
N GLN A 18 -4.99 4.97 -5.14
CA GLN A 18 -4.53 5.89 -4.10
C GLN A 18 -5.34 5.64 -2.82
N VAL A 19 -4.64 5.22 -1.75
CA VAL A 19 -5.24 4.89 -0.46
C VAL A 19 -4.72 5.85 0.62
N TRP A 20 -5.61 6.25 1.54
CA TRP A 20 -5.26 7.12 2.66
C TRP A 20 -5.13 6.29 3.94
N PHE A 21 -4.00 6.43 4.61
CA PHE A 21 -3.74 5.83 5.91
C PHE A 21 -3.68 6.93 6.99
N ALA A 22 -4.06 6.58 8.21
CA ALA A 22 -3.94 7.49 9.34
C ALA A 22 -2.48 7.60 9.80
N GLY A 23 -2.09 8.78 10.28
CA GLY A 23 -0.75 9.02 10.83
C GLY A 23 0.08 10.04 10.06
N ASN A 24 1.34 10.17 10.45
CA ASN A 24 2.36 11.00 9.83
C ASN A 24 3.11 10.23 8.72
N HIS A 25 4.23 10.79 8.23
CA HIS A 25 5.02 10.16 7.17
C HIS A 25 5.53 8.76 7.56
N SER A 26 6.10 8.64 8.76
CA SER A 26 6.71 7.42 9.28
C SER A 26 5.67 6.36 9.67
N ASP A 27 4.45 6.78 10.01
CA ASP A 27 3.32 5.86 10.25
C ASP A 27 2.85 5.15 8.98
N VAL A 28 3.27 5.60 7.78
CA VAL A 28 2.97 4.96 6.50
C VAL A 28 4.20 4.29 5.88
N SER A 29 5.36 4.96 5.95
CA SER A 29 6.60 4.47 5.32
C SER A 29 7.38 3.49 6.19
N GLY A 30 7.10 3.42 7.49
CA GLY A 30 8.02 2.85 8.47
C GLY A 30 9.23 3.75 8.71
N SER A 31 9.92 3.54 9.83
CA SER A 31 11.23 4.12 10.25
C SER A 31 11.34 4.14 11.78
N TYR A 32 10.21 4.04 12.47
CA TYR A 32 10.19 3.88 13.91
C TYR A 32 10.68 2.48 14.32
N PRO A 33 11.42 2.37 15.43
CA PRO A 33 11.71 1.09 16.06
C PRO A 33 10.44 0.29 16.36
N GLU A 34 10.52 -1.04 16.37
CA GLU A 34 9.37 -1.93 16.58
C GLU A 34 8.67 -1.76 17.93
N ASN A 35 9.34 -1.16 18.91
CA ASN A 35 8.77 -0.88 20.24
C ASN A 35 8.03 0.46 20.30
N GLU A 36 8.00 1.22 19.21
CA GLU A 36 7.16 2.40 19.02
C GLU A 36 5.88 2.02 18.26
N ALA A 37 4.95 2.97 18.06
CA ALA A 37 3.67 2.67 17.42
C ALA A 37 3.86 2.10 16.00
N ARG A 38 3.54 0.83 15.80
CA ARG A 38 3.69 0.09 14.54
C ARG A 38 2.54 0.33 13.55
N LEU A 39 2.06 1.57 13.44
CA LEU A 39 0.96 1.91 12.52
C LEU A 39 1.27 1.61 11.05
N PHE A 40 2.56 1.59 10.69
CA PHE A 40 3.02 1.25 9.34
C PHE A 40 2.75 -0.22 8.95
N ASP A 41 2.47 -1.10 9.90
CA ASP A 41 2.12 -2.49 9.58
C ASP A 41 0.82 -2.58 8.78
N ILE A 42 -0.10 -1.62 8.98
CA ILE A 42 -1.35 -1.56 8.23
C ILE A 42 -1.08 -1.25 6.75
N SER A 43 -0.24 -0.25 6.47
CA SER A 43 0.11 0.11 5.08
C SER A 43 0.99 -0.97 4.44
N LEU A 44 1.91 -1.57 5.19
CA LEU A 44 2.78 -2.65 4.72
C LEU A 44 1.98 -3.91 4.37
N GLY A 45 1.07 -4.35 5.24
CA GLY A 45 0.18 -5.49 4.97
C GLY A 45 -0.73 -5.24 3.77
N TRP A 46 -1.26 -4.02 3.63
CA TRP A 46 -2.04 -3.64 2.44
C TRP A 46 -1.21 -3.72 1.15
N MET A 47 0.04 -3.23 1.16
CA MET A 47 0.94 -3.29 0.01
C MET A 47 1.35 -4.73 -0.35
N ALA A 48 1.64 -5.57 0.65
CA ALA A 48 1.96 -6.98 0.44
C ALA A 48 0.81 -7.73 -0.25
N HIS A 49 -0.41 -7.60 0.29
CA HIS A 49 -1.61 -8.19 -0.33
C HIS A 49 -1.84 -7.67 -1.76
N ALA A 50 -1.64 -6.36 -2.00
CA ALA A 50 -1.77 -5.80 -3.34
C ALA A 50 -0.70 -6.36 -4.32
N ALA A 51 0.51 -6.60 -3.84
CA ALA A 51 1.60 -7.16 -4.64
C ALA A 51 1.33 -8.63 -5.01
N GLU A 52 0.89 -9.44 -4.04
CA GLU A 52 0.53 -10.84 -4.28
C GLU A 52 -0.63 -10.97 -5.26
N ASN A 53 -1.63 -10.08 -5.19
CA ASN A 53 -2.77 -10.12 -6.11
C ASN A 53 -2.49 -9.46 -7.48
N PHE A 54 -1.28 -8.92 -7.69
CA PHE A 54 -0.94 -8.29 -8.96
C PHE A 54 -0.64 -9.36 -10.00
N THR A 55 -1.35 -9.34 -11.13
CA THR A 55 -1.16 -10.35 -12.18
C THR A 55 0.18 -10.17 -12.90
N ASP A 56 0.89 -11.25 -13.21
CA ASP A 56 2.16 -11.22 -13.95
C ASP A 56 2.02 -10.84 -15.43
N GLY A 57 0.78 -10.78 -15.94
CA GLY A 57 0.44 -10.48 -17.34
C GLY A 57 0.87 -11.57 -18.34
N LYS A 58 1.35 -12.72 -17.86
CA LYS A 58 1.87 -13.83 -18.66
C LYS A 58 1.01 -15.08 -18.51
N THR A 59 0.40 -15.30 -17.35
CA THR A 59 -0.49 -16.45 -17.10
C THR A 59 -1.80 -16.00 -16.43
N PRO A 60 -2.93 -16.70 -16.67
CA PRO A 60 -4.23 -16.31 -16.12
C PRO A 60 -4.27 -16.28 -14.58
N ASP A 61 -3.47 -17.13 -13.94
CA ASP A 61 -3.39 -17.31 -12.49
C ASP A 61 -2.01 -16.88 -11.93
N GLY A 62 -1.20 -16.20 -12.74
CA GLY A 62 0.17 -15.83 -12.37
C GLY A 62 0.22 -14.58 -11.54
N PHE A 63 0.93 -14.64 -10.42
CA PHE A 63 1.23 -13.49 -9.58
C PHE A 63 2.58 -12.89 -9.96
N GLY A 64 2.63 -11.57 -10.15
CA GLY A 64 3.81 -10.86 -10.64
C GLY A 64 4.85 -10.58 -9.56
N ILE A 65 4.45 -10.57 -8.29
CA ILE A 65 5.32 -10.32 -7.14
C ILE A 65 5.06 -11.40 -6.09
N GLU A 66 6.12 -12.14 -5.73
CA GLU A 66 6.09 -13.10 -4.63
C GLU A 66 6.51 -12.41 -3.33
N VAL A 67 5.74 -12.64 -2.27
CA VAL A 67 6.05 -12.15 -0.91
C VAL A 67 6.56 -13.33 -0.09
N ASP A 68 7.65 -13.12 0.65
CA ASP A 68 8.21 -14.11 1.57
C ASP A 68 7.77 -13.78 3.00
N ASP A 69 6.72 -14.46 3.45
CA ASP A 69 6.11 -14.23 4.77
C ASP A 69 7.07 -14.46 5.94
N ARG A 70 8.18 -15.19 5.73
CA ARG A 70 9.21 -15.38 6.77
C ARG A 70 9.90 -14.08 7.16
N PHE A 71 9.83 -13.06 6.31
CA PHE A 71 10.39 -11.74 6.54
C PHE A 71 9.33 -10.66 6.72
N LEU A 72 8.05 -10.97 6.50
CA LEU A 72 6.94 -10.04 6.66
C LEU A 72 6.40 -10.11 8.10
N THR A 73 7.05 -9.40 9.01
CA THR A 73 6.63 -9.33 10.42
C THR A 73 5.68 -8.16 10.64
N LEU A 74 4.38 -8.44 10.78
CA LEU A 74 3.31 -7.46 11.02
C LEU A 74 2.71 -7.63 12.43
N ASP A 75 2.31 -6.53 13.07
CA ASP A 75 1.61 -6.48 14.35
C ASP A 75 0.26 -5.75 14.25
N PRO A 76 -0.84 -6.30 14.79
CA PRO A 76 -0.96 -7.69 15.23
C PRO A 76 -0.78 -8.65 14.05
N ASP A 77 -0.38 -9.89 14.34
CA ASP A 77 -0.29 -10.94 13.32
C ASP A 77 -1.64 -11.00 12.56
N PRO A 78 -1.66 -10.78 11.23
CA PRO A 78 -2.90 -10.85 10.45
C PRO A 78 -3.55 -12.24 10.47
N LEU A 79 -2.81 -13.29 10.85
CA LEU A 79 -3.30 -14.66 11.06
C LEU A 79 -3.77 -14.93 12.50
N GLY A 80 -3.58 -13.99 13.43
CA GLY A 80 -3.95 -14.10 14.83
C GLY A 80 -2.93 -14.88 15.69
N PRO A 81 -3.16 -15.01 17.00
CA PRO A 81 -2.33 -15.83 17.89
C PRO A 81 -2.51 -17.34 17.69
#